data_AF-A0A833VWC8-F1
#
_entry.id   AF-A0A833VWC8-F1
#
_cell.length_a   1.000
_cell.length_b   1.000
_cell.length_c   1.000
_cell.angle_alpha   90.00
_cell.angle_beta   90.00
_cell.angle_gamma   90.00
#
_symmetry.space_group_name_H-M   'P 1'
#
loop_
_entity.id
_entity.type
_entity.pdbx_description
1 polymer ?
#
loop_
_entity_poly.entity_id
_entity_poly.type
_entity_poly.pdbx_seq_one_letter_code
_entity_poly.pdbx_strand_id
1 'polypeptide(L)'
;MYKYLSLCQEREKFRARLIDVIKQRRKREKEKVFYKIDTCIDEIGEGEEAEKNIIVENNDDILRYYYYLTQGIDDTYVGSMDADLLKNILKRIPTKWKDKFKESVNRLVKEVKEGYILNVKKSVIEFVIGDSIYSSLGQFTAFEKNEQFERIRFPKEHEVNYRWNRAKLERRIILYRPVVRRIFDYWYREFSDCKLINGRELAARETSYDLGSFERIISKMCSGIREELVKHWLPKIQGILIAAFERNELPLTVTGDTSGYRRFFNCIGFIMEGQLREVYLRSIEEYLDYLYNRNNTCRGFNIKVTVRNSNTLFEPTFKVFSETFSTILNLLGETISTLPRIETLLNISSIVIDRKLLQPYISQECLKKHAEEIGQLIDREKVGPIKQLSEFEKYATFINDSETDKVQEFLRYDTAENFEKYHTLIANYDRLSRFVKVEYNRTYFAGFFIIHRGEIIKYIASVALKLKEELIGKMISEYQQKSRAIGNEYQRIVDRALRVPINTRELIDLRKFINITETETASELENRLKEIIKYILVLSDYSILSPVELKINNFAFQCVIKWQRIEEEEEEEEKKE
;
A
#
# COMPACT_ATOMS: atom_id res chain seq x y z
N MET A 1 -52.66 -8.69 64.07
CA MET A 1 -53.61 -8.03 63.15
C MET A 1 -53.47 -6.49 63.14
N TYR A 2 -53.30 -5.82 64.29
CA TYR A 2 -53.11 -4.35 64.36
C TYR A 2 -51.90 -3.78 63.59
N LYS A 3 -50.78 -4.52 63.50
CA LYS A 3 -49.57 -4.07 62.77
C LYS A 3 -49.73 -4.07 61.25
N TYR A 4 -50.57 -4.95 60.69
CA TYR A 4 -50.86 -5.06 59.26
C TYR A 4 -51.83 -3.96 58.80
N LEU A 5 -52.87 -3.70 59.59
CA LEU A 5 -53.82 -2.60 59.34
C LEU A 5 -53.16 -1.21 59.45
N SER A 6 -52.20 -1.05 60.37
CA SER A 6 -51.38 0.18 60.47
C SER A 6 -50.51 0.40 59.22
N LEU A 7 -49.89 -0.65 58.68
CA LEU A 7 -49.09 -0.57 57.45
C LEU A 7 -49.95 -0.33 56.20
N CYS A 8 -51.16 -0.90 56.13
CA CYS A 8 -52.12 -0.60 55.07
C CYS A 8 -52.57 0.86 55.14
N GLN A 9 -52.88 1.40 56.32
CA GLN A 9 -53.25 2.81 56.50
C GLN A 9 -52.08 3.77 56.21
N GLU A 10 -50.84 3.42 56.53
CA GLU A 10 -49.67 4.21 56.15
C GLU A 10 -49.46 4.23 54.64
N ARG A 11 -49.65 3.09 53.96
CA ARG A 11 -49.59 3.01 52.49
C ARG A 11 -50.70 3.78 51.81
N GLU A 12 -51.91 3.79 52.38
CA GLU A 12 -53.04 4.57 51.87
C GLU A 12 -52.83 6.07 52.08
N LYS A 13 -52.32 6.48 53.25
CA LYS A 13 -51.93 7.87 53.53
C LYS A 13 -50.73 8.33 52.69
N PHE A 14 -49.83 7.42 52.30
CA PHE A 14 -48.75 7.73 51.36
C PHE A 14 -49.27 7.90 49.93
N ARG A 15 -50.16 7.01 49.47
CA ARG A 15 -50.84 7.12 48.16
C ARG A 15 -51.66 8.41 48.05
N ALA A 16 -52.42 8.77 49.07
CA ALA A 16 -53.22 10.00 49.07
C ALA A 16 -52.34 11.26 48.97
N ARG A 17 -51.23 11.31 49.72
CA ARG A 17 -50.27 12.43 49.67
C ARG A 17 -49.59 12.57 48.30
N LEU A 18 -49.30 11.46 47.63
CA LEU A 18 -48.69 11.47 46.30
C LEU A 18 -49.65 11.99 45.22
N ILE A 19 -50.93 11.62 45.31
CA ILE A 19 -51.97 12.09 44.39
C ILE A 19 -52.22 13.60 44.57
N ASP A 20 -52.22 14.10 45.81
CA ASP A 20 -52.39 15.54 46.08
C ASP A 20 -51.21 16.39 45.59
N VAL A 21 -49.97 15.90 45.73
CA VAL A 21 -48.77 16.59 45.20
C VAL A 21 -48.80 16.66 43.67
N ILE A 22 -49.27 15.61 42.99
CA ILE A 22 -49.40 15.59 41.52
C ILE A 22 -50.52 16.53 41.05
N LYS A 23 -51.65 16.57 41.76
CA LYS A 23 -52.76 17.50 41.43
C LYS A 23 -52.38 18.97 41.65
N GLN A 24 -51.63 19.28 42.71
CA GLN A 24 -51.17 20.66 42.97
C GLN A 24 -50.13 21.15 41.94
N ARG A 25 -49.28 20.26 41.42
CA ARG A 25 -48.27 20.60 40.40
C ARG A 25 -48.90 20.92 39.04
N ARG A 26 -49.87 20.11 38.60
CA ARG A 26 -50.67 20.37 37.38
C ARG A 26 -51.47 21.68 37.42
N LYS A 27 -51.92 22.13 38.60
CA LYS A 27 -52.68 23.38 38.75
C LYS A 27 -51.79 24.61 38.58
N ARG A 28 -50.55 24.57 39.11
CA ARG A 28 -49.52 25.63 38.96
C ARG A 28 -48.96 25.70 37.53
N GLU A 29 -48.97 24.60 36.79
CA GLU A 29 -48.52 24.55 35.38
C GLU A 29 -49.58 25.12 34.43
N LYS A 30 -50.88 24.92 34.70
CA LYS A 30 -51.98 25.53 33.91
C LYS A 30 -52.04 27.06 34.03
N GLU A 31 -51.71 27.62 35.21
CA GLU A 31 -51.64 29.07 35.43
C GLU A 31 -50.42 29.71 34.73
N LYS A 32 -49.33 28.96 34.50
CA LYS A 32 -48.15 29.42 33.75
C LYS A 32 -48.31 29.34 32.22
N VAL A 33 -49.16 28.44 31.73
CA VAL A 33 -49.49 28.32 30.29
C VAL A 33 -50.41 29.47 29.85
N PHE A 34 -51.28 29.98 30.72
CA PHE A 34 -52.19 31.09 30.37
C PHE A 34 -51.47 32.45 30.21
N TYR A 35 -50.37 32.68 30.93
CA TYR A 35 -49.54 33.90 30.80
C TYR A 35 -48.57 33.87 29.59
N LYS A 36 -48.45 32.74 28.88
CA LYS A 36 -47.51 32.56 27.76
C LYS A 36 -48.19 32.48 26.39
N ILE A 37 -49.51 32.56 26.35
CA ILE A 37 -50.33 32.50 25.12
C ILE A 37 -50.63 33.92 24.56
N ASP A 38 -50.54 34.98 25.37
CA ASP A 38 -50.87 36.36 24.97
C ASP A 38 -49.72 37.14 24.29
N THR A 39 -48.56 36.53 24.01
CA THR A 39 -47.38 37.28 23.49
C THR A 39 -46.70 36.69 22.26
N CYS A 40 -47.32 35.74 21.56
CA CYS A 40 -46.72 35.17 20.34
C CYS A 40 -47.79 34.94 19.24
N ILE A 41 -48.53 35.99 18.91
CA ILE A 41 -48.92 36.25 17.52
C ILE A 41 -47.89 37.29 17.06
N ASP A 42 -46.82 36.83 16.42
CA ASP A 42 -46.14 37.53 15.32
C ASP A 42 -44.83 36.79 14.93
N GLU A 43 -44.80 36.45 13.65
CA GLU A 43 -43.63 36.31 12.78
C GLU A 43 -42.82 35.00 12.74
N ILE A 44 -42.76 34.48 11.52
CA ILE A 44 -41.97 33.35 11.01
C ILE A 44 -40.68 33.94 10.43
N GLY A 45 -39.51 33.44 10.84
CA GLY A 45 -38.24 33.76 10.19
C GLY A 45 -37.03 33.08 10.84
N GLU A 46 -36.45 32.14 10.08
CA GLU A 46 -35.04 31.69 10.06
C GLU A 46 -34.43 30.93 11.25
N GLY A 47 -33.60 29.94 10.89
CA GLY A 47 -32.42 29.56 11.65
C GLY A 47 -32.53 28.28 12.47
N GLU A 48 -31.95 27.20 11.96
CA GLU A 48 -31.52 26.05 12.76
C GLU A 48 -30.56 26.52 13.87
N GLU A 49 -31.01 26.46 15.12
CA GLU A 49 -30.16 26.21 16.28
C GLU A 49 -31.05 25.80 17.45
N ALA A 50 -31.05 24.50 17.78
CA ALA A 50 -31.26 23.90 19.11
C ALA A 50 -31.89 22.49 19.01
N GLU A 51 -31.11 21.53 18.50
CA GLU A 51 -31.11 20.20 19.11
C GLU A 51 -30.71 20.37 20.59
N LYS A 52 -31.70 20.36 21.48
CA LYS A 52 -31.65 19.99 22.92
C LYS A 52 -32.88 20.59 23.60
N ASN A 53 -34.01 19.87 23.61
CA ASN A 53 -35.05 19.93 24.68
C ASN A 53 -36.34 19.14 24.35
N ILE A 54 -36.25 17.92 23.79
CA ILE A 54 -37.39 16.96 23.74
C ILE A 54 -37.11 15.70 24.59
N ILE A 55 -35.93 15.62 25.20
CA ILE A 55 -35.51 14.50 26.03
C ILE A 55 -35.26 15.07 27.43
N VAL A 56 -36.26 15.05 28.30
CA VAL A 56 -36.20 14.89 29.77
C VAL A 56 -37.61 15.25 30.28
N GLU A 57 -38.49 14.27 30.44
CA GLU A 57 -39.60 14.31 31.42
C GLU A 57 -40.35 12.96 31.56
N ASN A 58 -40.17 12.00 30.63
CA ASN A 58 -40.78 10.65 30.69
C ASN A 58 -39.88 9.51 31.22
N ASN A 59 -38.63 9.79 31.64
CA ASN A 59 -37.67 8.72 31.94
C ASN A 59 -37.83 8.06 33.33
N ASP A 60 -38.30 8.76 34.36
CA ASP A 60 -38.27 8.19 35.73
C ASP A 60 -39.27 7.04 35.93
N ASP A 61 -40.45 7.11 35.31
CA ASP A 61 -41.47 6.05 35.43
C ASP A 61 -41.15 4.86 34.53
N ILE A 62 -40.56 5.10 33.36
CA ILE A 62 -40.07 4.06 32.46
C ILE A 62 -38.87 3.34 33.10
N LEU A 63 -37.93 4.07 33.70
CA LEU A 63 -36.77 3.50 34.41
C LEU A 63 -37.22 2.69 35.62
N ARG A 64 -38.24 3.12 36.37
CA ARG A 64 -38.84 2.35 37.47
C ARG A 64 -39.52 1.07 36.97
N TYR A 65 -40.25 1.12 35.86
CA TYR A 65 -40.86 -0.06 35.25
C TYR A 65 -39.79 -1.10 34.85
N TYR A 66 -38.72 -0.67 34.17
CA TYR A 66 -37.62 -1.56 33.81
C TYR A 66 -36.84 -2.07 35.03
N TYR A 67 -36.70 -1.28 36.09
CA TYR A 67 -36.12 -1.73 37.36
C TYR A 67 -36.92 -2.86 38.01
N TYR A 68 -38.26 -2.73 38.09
CA TYR A 68 -39.09 -3.80 38.64
C TYR A 68 -39.11 -5.06 37.75
N LEU A 69 -39.04 -4.90 36.42
CA LEU A 69 -39.00 -6.02 35.47
C LEU A 69 -37.68 -6.81 35.54
N THR A 70 -36.56 -6.13 35.77
CA THR A 70 -35.21 -6.73 35.73
C THR A 70 -34.66 -7.13 37.09
N GLN A 71 -34.97 -6.39 38.18
CA GLN A 71 -34.42 -6.63 39.52
C GLN A 71 -35.47 -6.78 40.64
N GLY A 72 -36.74 -6.40 40.39
CA GLY A 72 -37.78 -6.41 41.42
C GLY A 72 -38.46 -7.75 41.67
N ILE A 73 -38.46 -8.66 40.69
CA ILE A 73 -39.04 -10.00 40.79
C ILE A 73 -37.95 -11.02 40.51
N ASP A 74 -37.60 -11.82 41.51
CA ASP A 74 -36.63 -12.92 41.36
C ASP A 74 -37.23 -14.04 40.49
N ASP A 75 -36.41 -14.65 39.62
CA ASP A 75 -36.83 -15.70 38.68
C ASP A 75 -37.40 -16.93 39.40
N THR A 76 -37.05 -17.12 40.67
CA THR A 76 -37.54 -18.21 41.53
C THR A 76 -39.03 -18.13 41.87
N TYR A 77 -39.64 -16.94 41.79
CA TYR A 77 -41.07 -16.74 42.07
C TYR A 77 -41.94 -16.81 40.81
N VAL A 78 -41.33 -16.90 39.63
CA VAL A 78 -42.04 -17.04 38.36
C VAL A 78 -42.14 -18.54 38.05
N GLY A 79 -43.37 -19.04 37.90
CA GLY A 79 -43.58 -20.45 37.54
C GLY A 79 -42.85 -20.80 36.25
N SER A 80 -42.08 -21.90 36.25
CA SER A 80 -41.42 -22.38 35.04
C SER A 80 -42.45 -22.75 33.97
N MET A 81 -42.13 -22.49 32.70
CA MET A 81 -42.99 -22.87 31.57
C MET A 81 -43.38 -24.36 31.65
N ASP A 82 -44.67 -24.63 31.52
CA ASP A 82 -45.21 -26.00 31.47
C ASP A 82 -44.57 -26.82 30.34
N ALA A 83 -44.13 -28.04 30.67
CA ALA A 83 -43.45 -28.94 29.73
C ALA A 83 -44.35 -29.34 28.56
N ASP A 84 -45.66 -29.42 28.78
CA ASP A 84 -46.63 -29.75 27.73
C ASP A 84 -46.80 -28.61 26.72
N LEU A 85 -46.70 -27.35 27.16
CA LEU A 85 -46.72 -26.18 26.29
C LEU A 85 -45.49 -26.16 25.37
N LEU A 86 -44.30 -26.41 25.93
CA LEU A 86 -43.07 -26.50 25.14
C LEU A 86 -43.13 -27.64 24.11
N LYS A 87 -43.69 -28.80 24.51
CA LYS A 87 -43.88 -29.95 23.62
C LYS A 87 -44.82 -29.63 22.46
N ASN A 88 -45.89 -28.85 22.70
CA ASN A 88 -46.81 -28.39 21.65
C ASN A 88 -46.17 -27.38 20.70
N ILE A 89 -45.33 -26.46 21.20
CA ILE A 89 -44.56 -25.53 20.37
C ILE A 89 -43.61 -26.32 19.47
N LEU A 90 -42.87 -27.27 20.04
CA LEU A 90 -41.95 -28.10 19.28
C LEU A 90 -42.70 -28.90 18.21
N LYS A 91 -43.88 -29.48 18.48
CA LYS A 91 -44.67 -30.23 17.48
C LYS A 91 -45.00 -29.43 16.21
N ARG A 92 -45.08 -28.09 16.27
CA ARG A 92 -45.35 -27.24 15.09
C ARG A 92 -44.17 -27.12 14.13
N ILE A 93 -42.96 -27.47 14.56
CA ILE A 93 -41.76 -27.46 13.73
C ILE A 93 -41.63 -28.83 13.04
N PRO A 94 -41.50 -28.89 11.69
CA PRO A 94 -41.31 -30.16 10.99
C PRO A 94 -40.04 -30.89 11.44
N THR A 95 -40.12 -32.21 11.59
CA THR A 95 -39.03 -33.05 12.15
C THR A 95 -37.71 -32.92 11.39
N LYS A 96 -37.77 -32.81 10.06
CA LYS A 96 -36.58 -32.61 9.18
C LYS A 96 -35.68 -31.44 9.59
N TRP A 97 -36.26 -30.35 10.10
CA TRP A 97 -35.50 -29.15 10.49
C TRP A 97 -35.00 -29.21 11.94
N LYS A 98 -35.69 -29.95 12.81
CA LYS A 98 -35.25 -30.19 14.19
C LYS A 98 -33.96 -30.98 14.23
N ASP A 99 -33.87 -32.01 13.39
CA ASP A 99 -32.72 -32.91 13.39
C ASP A 99 -31.50 -32.26 12.73
N LYS A 100 -31.71 -31.44 11.69
CA LYS A 100 -30.64 -30.74 10.97
C LYS A 100 -30.04 -29.55 11.73
N PHE A 101 -30.82 -28.85 12.55
CA PHE A 101 -30.40 -27.62 13.25
C PHE A 101 -30.65 -27.70 14.76
N LYS A 102 -30.21 -28.80 15.38
CA LYS A 102 -30.45 -29.09 16.80
C LYS A 102 -29.96 -27.99 17.74
N GLU A 103 -28.80 -27.41 17.47
CA GLU A 103 -28.19 -26.35 18.28
C GLU A 103 -29.00 -25.05 18.21
N SER A 104 -29.39 -24.62 17.01
CA SER A 104 -30.25 -23.44 16.81
C SER A 104 -31.63 -23.63 17.46
N VAL A 105 -32.21 -24.83 17.37
CA VAL A 105 -33.49 -25.16 18.03
C VAL A 105 -33.35 -25.11 19.55
N ASN A 106 -32.26 -25.60 20.13
CA ASN A 106 -32.01 -25.50 21.56
C ASN A 106 -31.85 -24.05 22.02
N ARG A 107 -31.17 -23.20 21.23
CA ARG A 107 -31.05 -21.77 21.52
C ARG A 107 -32.41 -21.07 21.49
N LEU A 108 -33.24 -21.38 20.48
CA LEU A 108 -34.60 -20.86 20.38
C LEU A 108 -35.50 -21.35 21.52
N VAL A 109 -35.37 -22.59 21.96
CA VAL A 109 -36.09 -23.10 23.14
C VAL A 109 -35.69 -22.34 24.40
N LYS A 110 -34.41 -22.01 24.56
CA LYS A 110 -33.92 -21.18 25.67
C LYS A 110 -34.52 -19.78 25.62
N GLU A 111 -34.48 -19.15 24.45
CA GLU A 111 -35.07 -17.82 24.21
C GLU A 111 -36.58 -17.79 24.50
N VAL A 112 -37.32 -18.83 24.08
CA VAL A 112 -38.76 -18.97 24.36
C VAL A 112 -39.04 -19.10 25.86
N LYS A 113 -38.20 -19.83 26.62
CA LYS A 113 -38.32 -19.93 28.08
C LYS A 113 -38.02 -18.60 28.77
N GLU A 114 -36.96 -17.91 28.36
CA GLU A 114 -36.58 -16.59 28.86
C GLU A 114 -37.69 -15.55 28.57
N GLY A 115 -38.23 -15.56 27.35
CA GLY A 115 -39.34 -14.68 26.96
C GLY A 115 -40.64 -14.96 27.72
N TYR A 116 -40.93 -16.22 28.06
CA TYR A 116 -42.08 -16.56 28.91
C TYR A 116 -41.94 -15.99 30.32
N ILE A 117 -40.78 -16.17 30.95
CA ILE A 117 -40.51 -15.61 32.28
C ILE A 117 -40.67 -14.09 32.27
N LEU A 118 -40.07 -13.43 31.27
CA LEU A 118 -40.16 -11.97 31.12
C LEU A 118 -41.60 -11.50 30.92
N ASN A 119 -42.39 -12.20 30.10
CA ASN A 119 -43.79 -11.86 29.88
C ASN A 119 -44.65 -12.08 31.13
N VAL A 120 -44.40 -13.13 31.93
CA VAL A 120 -45.11 -13.33 33.20
C VAL A 120 -44.76 -12.23 34.19
N LYS A 121 -43.47 -11.86 34.33
CA LYS A 121 -43.05 -10.72 35.18
C LYS A 121 -43.73 -9.43 34.74
N LYS A 122 -43.75 -9.16 33.44
CA LYS A 122 -44.45 -8.03 32.84
C LYS A 122 -45.93 -8.03 33.20
N SER A 123 -46.65 -9.13 32.99
CA SER A 123 -48.08 -9.21 33.31
C SER A 123 -48.37 -9.03 34.81
N VAL A 124 -47.50 -9.52 35.70
CA VAL A 124 -47.64 -9.28 37.15
C VAL A 124 -47.45 -7.80 37.48
N ILE A 125 -46.44 -7.15 36.90
CA ILE A 125 -46.18 -5.72 37.10
C ILE A 125 -47.34 -4.88 36.55
N GLU A 126 -47.84 -5.22 35.36
CA GLU A 126 -48.99 -4.57 34.73
C GLU A 126 -50.26 -4.72 35.57
N PHE A 127 -50.51 -5.91 36.13
CA PHE A 127 -51.63 -6.17 37.04
C PHE A 127 -51.55 -5.32 38.32
N VAL A 128 -50.36 -5.16 38.90
CA VAL A 128 -50.16 -4.41 40.16
C VAL A 128 -50.20 -2.88 39.95
N ILE A 129 -49.77 -2.39 38.79
CA ILE A 129 -49.74 -0.95 38.46
C ILE A 129 -51.14 -0.41 38.11
N GLY A 130 -52.08 -1.26 37.68
CA GLY A 130 -53.48 -0.91 37.45
C GLY A 130 -53.72 -0.12 36.16
N ASP A 131 -54.82 -0.44 35.47
CA ASP A 131 -55.21 -0.09 34.10
C ASP A 131 -55.43 1.41 33.77
N SER A 132 -54.71 2.35 34.36
CA SER A 132 -54.93 3.79 34.13
C SER A 132 -54.04 4.42 33.04
N ILE A 133 -52.93 3.80 32.63
CA ILE A 133 -51.93 4.50 31.79
C ILE A 133 -51.90 4.01 30.33
N TYR A 134 -52.53 2.88 30.00
CA TYR A 134 -52.28 2.22 28.71
C TYR A 134 -53.52 1.87 27.85
N SER A 135 -54.65 2.57 28.02
CA SER A 135 -55.73 2.51 27.00
C SER A 135 -55.24 2.94 25.59
N SER A 136 -54.10 3.64 25.49
CA SER A 136 -53.46 4.02 24.22
C SER A 136 -52.52 2.94 23.62
N LEU A 137 -52.13 1.90 24.37
CA LEU A 137 -51.34 0.77 23.83
C LEU A 137 -52.21 -0.41 23.38
N GLY A 138 -53.49 -0.45 23.81
CA GLY A 138 -54.45 -1.49 23.43
C GLY A 138 -54.76 -1.58 21.93
N GLN A 139 -54.34 -0.60 21.13
CA GLN A 139 -54.43 -0.68 19.67
C GLN A 139 -53.33 -1.56 19.04
N PHE A 140 -52.20 -1.79 19.71
CA PHE A 140 -51.12 -2.62 19.16
C PHE A 140 -51.14 -4.07 19.67
N THR A 141 -51.74 -4.34 20.83
CA THR A 141 -51.79 -5.69 21.44
C THR A 141 -52.98 -6.55 20.98
N ALA A 142 -53.93 -5.99 20.23
CA ALA A 142 -55.00 -6.75 19.57
C ALA A 142 -54.48 -7.73 18.49
N PHE A 143 -53.19 -7.69 18.14
CA PHE A 143 -52.58 -8.61 17.19
C PHE A 143 -52.11 -9.95 17.79
N GLU A 144 -52.01 -10.09 19.12
CA GLU A 144 -51.35 -11.26 19.73
C GLU A 144 -52.27 -12.18 20.55
N LYS A 145 -53.49 -11.76 20.89
CA LYS A 145 -54.48 -12.69 21.45
C LYS A 145 -55.16 -13.44 20.31
N ASN A 146 -54.76 -14.69 20.13
CA ASN A 146 -55.55 -15.74 19.47
C ASN A 146 -56.84 -16.01 20.27
N GLU A 147 -57.70 -15.02 20.43
CA GLU A 147 -59.13 -15.33 20.34
C GLU A 147 -59.29 -15.96 18.96
N GLN A 148 -59.93 -17.13 18.94
CA GLN A 148 -60.25 -17.81 17.70
C GLN A 148 -60.76 -16.77 16.68
N PHE A 149 -60.06 -16.61 15.55
CA PHE A 149 -60.57 -15.89 14.37
C PHE A 149 -61.77 -16.64 13.78
N GLU A 150 -62.68 -17.19 14.58
CA GLU A 150 -63.86 -17.85 14.10
C GLU A 150 -64.87 -16.83 13.57
N ARG A 151 -64.79 -15.53 13.91
CA ARG A 151 -65.73 -14.52 13.38
C ARG A 151 -65.21 -13.09 13.20
N ILE A 152 -63.93 -12.86 12.86
CA ILE A 152 -63.66 -11.65 12.07
C ILE A 152 -64.08 -11.99 10.64
N ARG A 153 -65.39 -11.86 10.37
CA ARG A 153 -65.88 -11.78 8.99
C ARG A 153 -65.35 -10.48 8.44
N PHE A 154 -64.14 -10.53 7.90
CA PHE A 154 -63.68 -9.54 6.95
C PHE A 154 -64.80 -9.37 5.91
N PRO A 155 -65.25 -8.13 5.63
CA PRO A 155 -66.15 -7.90 4.51
C PRO A 155 -65.57 -8.59 3.27
N LYS A 156 -66.42 -9.10 2.36
CA LYS A 156 -65.93 -9.66 1.08
C LYS A 156 -64.98 -8.67 0.37
N GLU A 157 -65.23 -7.38 0.57
CA GLU A 157 -64.40 -6.26 0.13
C GLU A 157 -62.96 -6.29 0.67
N HIS A 158 -62.72 -6.74 1.90
CA HIS A 158 -61.38 -6.83 2.47
C HIS A 158 -60.56 -7.98 1.85
N GLU A 159 -61.18 -9.12 1.54
CA GLU A 159 -60.49 -10.19 0.80
C GLU A 159 -60.12 -9.72 -0.62
N VAL A 160 -61.02 -8.99 -1.28
CA VAL A 160 -60.77 -8.38 -2.58
C VAL A 160 -59.68 -7.30 -2.47
N ASN A 161 -59.74 -6.41 -1.48
CA ASN A 161 -58.75 -5.36 -1.24
C ASN A 161 -57.38 -5.92 -0.88
N TYR A 162 -57.32 -6.99 -0.07
CA TYR A 162 -56.08 -7.67 0.25
C TYR A 162 -55.47 -8.31 -0.99
N ARG A 163 -56.25 -9.08 -1.76
CA ARG A 163 -55.77 -9.68 -3.02
C ARG A 163 -55.33 -8.61 -4.01
N TRP A 164 -56.08 -7.50 -4.10
CA TRP A 164 -55.75 -6.35 -4.94
C TRP A 164 -54.47 -5.65 -4.50
N ASN A 165 -54.32 -5.33 -3.22
CA ASN A 165 -53.13 -4.69 -2.68
C ASN A 165 -51.90 -5.60 -2.76
N ARG A 166 -52.06 -6.90 -2.51
CA ARG A 166 -51.00 -7.90 -2.68
C ARG A 166 -50.58 -7.99 -4.15
N ALA A 167 -51.52 -8.14 -5.09
CA ALA A 167 -51.21 -8.16 -6.51
C ALA A 167 -50.56 -6.83 -6.97
N LYS A 168 -51.00 -5.69 -6.41
CA LYS A 168 -50.40 -4.37 -6.67
C LYS A 168 -48.97 -4.27 -6.12
N LEU A 169 -48.70 -4.81 -4.94
CA LEU A 169 -47.37 -4.86 -4.34
C LEU A 169 -46.45 -5.82 -5.10
N GLU A 170 -46.92 -7.02 -5.46
CA GLU A 170 -46.16 -7.99 -6.27
C GLU A 170 -45.85 -7.44 -7.67
N ARG A 171 -46.74 -6.62 -8.25
CA ARG A 171 -46.47 -5.90 -9.51
C ARG A 171 -45.44 -4.79 -9.35
N ARG A 172 -45.46 -4.04 -8.23
CA ARG A 172 -44.59 -2.88 -7.99
C ARG A 172 -43.22 -3.22 -7.43
N ILE A 173 -43.12 -4.22 -6.55
CA ILE A 173 -41.89 -4.58 -5.85
C ILE A 173 -41.16 -5.66 -6.64
N ILE A 174 -40.13 -5.23 -7.36
CA ILE A 174 -39.34 -6.09 -8.25
C ILE A 174 -38.49 -7.10 -7.46
N LEU A 175 -38.04 -6.73 -6.25
CA LEU A 175 -37.16 -7.56 -5.40
C LEU A 175 -37.77 -8.90 -5.00
N TYR A 176 -39.09 -9.00 -4.84
CA TYR A 176 -39.76 -10.25 -4.45
C TYR A 176 -39.94 -11.24 -5.60
N ARG A 177 -39.51 -10.90 -6.82
CA ARG A 177 -39.66 -11.79 -7.97
C ARG A 177 -38.73 -13.00 -7.86
N PRO A 178 -39.18 -14.21 -8.22
CA PRO A 178 -38.35 -15.42 -8.18
C PRO A 178 -37.03 -15.29 -8.94
N VAL A 179 -37.04 -14.55 -10.06
CA VAL A 179 -35.87 -14.29 -10.91
C VAL A 179 -34.76 -13.56 -10.15
N VAL A 180 -35.11 -12.52 -9.39
CA VAL A 180 -34.17 -11.74 -8.58
C VAL A 180 -33.55 -12.63 -7.51
N ARG A 181 -34.36 -13.46 -6.84
CA ARG A 181 -33.89 -14.43 -5.85
C ARG A 181 -32.92 -15.46 -6.46
N ARG A 182 -33.19 -15.96 -7.67
CA ARG A 182 -32.29 -16.90 -8.37
C ARG A 182 -30.93 -16.25 -8.70
N ILE A 183 -30.92 -14.97 -9.08
CA ILE A 183 -29.68 -14.22 -9.34
C ILE A 183 -28.87 -14.05 -8.05
N PHE A 184 -29.51 -13.69 -6.93
CA PHE A 184 -28.84 -13.61 -5.63
C PHE A 184 -28.30 -14.96 -5.16
N ASP A 185 -29.10 -16.03 -5.22
CA ASP A 185 -28.70 -17.38 -4.81
C ASP A 185 -27.49 -17.87 -5.62
N TYR A 186 -27.46 -17.60 -6.93
CA TYR A 186 -26.32 -17.92 -7.77
C TYR A 186 -25.05 -17.17 -7.34
N TRP A 187 -25.16 -15.86 -7.08
CA TRP A 187 -24.01 -15.06 -6.64
C TRP A 187 -23.42 -15.58 -5.33
N TYR A 188 -24.24 -15.77 -4.30
CA TYR A 188 -23.75 -16.24 -3.01
C TYR A 188 -23.22 -17.67 -3.03
N ARG A 189 -23.69 -18.51 -3.97
CA ARG A 189 -23.19 -19.88 -4.09
C ARG A 189 -21.84 -19.96 -4.80
N GLU A 190 -21.66 -19.24 -5.91
CA GLU A 190 -20.48 -19.40 -6.76
C GLU A 190 -19.43 -18.28 -6.57
N PHE A 191 -19.85 -17.07 -6.19
CA PHE A 191 -18.99 -15.87 -6.15
C PHE A 191 -18.93 -15.22 -4.76
N SER A 192 -19.41 -15.89 -3.71
CA SER A 192 -19.38 -15.35 -2.34
C SER A 192 -17.97 -15.06 -1.86
N ASP A 193 -16.96 -15.82 -2.28
CA ASP A 193 -15.55 -15.62 -1.91
C ASP A 193 -14.74 -14.89 -3.00
N CYS A 194 -15.40 -14.37 -4.04
CA CYS A 194 -14.74 -13.72 -5.16
C CYS A 194 -14.04 -12.42 -4.73
N LYS A 195 -12.77 -12.28 -5.12
CA LYS A 195 -11.92 -11.10 -4.92
C LYS A 195 -11.07 -10.89 -6.18
N LEU A 196 -10.79 -9.63 -6.53
CA LEU A 196 -9.90 -9.28 -7.64
C LEU A 196 -8.43 -9.58 -7.31
N ILE A 197 -8.07 -9.43 -6.03
CA ILE A 197 -6.72 -9.69 -5.53
C ILE A 197 -6.76 -10.89 -4.59
N ASN A 198 -5.83 -11.80 -4.79
CA ASN A 198 -5.61 -12.95 -3.92
C ASN A 198 -4.34 -12.74 -3.09
N GLY A 199 -4.49 -12.35 -1.82
CA GLY A 199 -3.36 -12.13 -0.92
C GLY A 199 -2.49 -13.38 -0.72
N ARG A 200 -3.06 -14.59 -0.86
CA ARG A 200 -2.30 -15.85 -0.77
C ARG A 200 -1.35 -16.04 -1.94
N GLU A 201 -1.75 -15.64 -3.16
CA GLU A 201 -0.88 -15.73 -4.33
C GLU A 201 0.24 -14.70 -4.26
N LEU A 202 -0.03 -13.52 -3.69
CA LEU A 202 1.01 -12.53 -3.37
C LEU A 202 1.96 -13.05 -2.27
N ALA A 203 1.44 -13.75 -1.26
CA ALA A 203 2.24 -14.29 -0.16
C ALA A 203 3.01 -15.58 -0.52
N ALA A 204 2.55 -16.34 -1.52
CA ALA A 204 3.16 -17.60 -1.95
C ALA A 204 4.55 -17.40 -2.55
N ARG A 205 4.88 -16.17 -2.98
CA ARG A 205 6.19 -15.86 -3.53
C ARG A 205 7.21 -15.70 -2.40
N GLU A 206 8.30 -16.47 -2.47
CA GLU A 206 9.37 -16.42 -1.47
C GLU A 206 10.29 -15.19 -1.62
N THR A 207 10.25 -14.52 -2.77
CA THR A 207 11.13 -13.40 -3.13
C THR A 207 10.43 -12.06 -3.07
N SER A 208 11.18 -11.00 -2.81
CA SER A 208 10.71 -9.61 -2.90
C SER A 208 10.22 -9.21 -4.29
N TYR A 209 9.41 -8.16 -4.33
CA TYR A 209 8.84 -7.65 -5.57
C TYR A 209 9.63 -6.48 -6.12
N ASP A 210 9.89 -6.51 -7.43
CA ASP A 210 10.11 -5.27 -8.18
C ASP A 210 8.76 -4.58 -8.41
N LEU A 211 8.72 -3.25 -8.33
CA LEU A 211 7.47 -2.48 -8.40
C LEU A 211 6.69 -2.76 -9.69
N GLY A 212 7.37 -2.78 -10.84
CA GLY A 212 6.73 -3.08 -12.13
C GLY A 212 6.35 -4.56 -12.28
N SER A 213 7.00 -5.47 -11.55
CA SER A 213 6.56 -6.87 -11.50
C SER A 213 5.27 -7.04 -10.68
N PHE A 214 5.15 -6.30 -9.58
CA PHE A 214 3.98 -6.33 -8.69
C PHE A 214 2.73 -5.81 -9.39
N GLU A 215 2.83 -4.65 -10.05
CA GLU A 215 1.73 -4.07 -10.82
C GLU A 215 1.23 -5.02 -11.91
N ARG A 216 2.14 -5.69 -12.65
CA ARG A 216 1.79 -6.67 -13.68
C ARG A 216 1.07 -7.89 -13.12
N ILE A 217 1.47 -8.38 -11.95
CA ILE A 217 0.82 -9.52 -11.29
C ILE A 217 -0.61 -9.16 -10.90
N ILE A 218 -0.81 -7.99 -10.27
CA ILE A 218 -2.15 -7.53 -9.91
C ILE A 218 -3.02 -7.32 -11.16
N SER A 219 -2.45 -6.71 -12.21
CA SER A 219 -3.14 -6.51 -13.49
C SER A 219 -3.58 -7.83 -14.13
N LYS A 220 -2.75 -8.87 -14.00
CA LYS A 220 -3.06 -10.23 -14.47
C LYS A 220 -4.18 -10.87 -13.64
N MET A 221 -4.15 -10.75 -12.31
CA MET A 221 -5.23 -11.22 -11.42
C MET A 221 -6.55 -10.56 -11.77
N CYS A 222 -6.56 -9.22 -11.88
CA CYS A 222 -7.74 -8.44 -12.27
C CYS A 222 -8.31 -8.90 -13.61
N SER A 223 -7.43 -9.11 -14.61
CA SER A 223 -7.86 -9.59 -15.93
C SER A 223 -8.42 -11.02 -15.88
N GLY A 224 -7.82 -11.91 -15.09
CA GLY A 224 -8.31 -13.28 -14.91
C GLY A 224 -9.71 -13.34 -14.29
N ILE A 225 -9.93 -12.60 -13.20
CA ILE A 225 -11.24 -12.53 -12.55
C ILE A 225 -12.26 -11.83 -13.45
N ARG A 226 -11.87 -10.79 -14.19
CA ARG A 226 -12.75 -10.15 -15.18
C ARG A 226 -13.19 -11.16 -16.24
N GLU A 227 -12.28 -11.97 -16.76
CA GLU A 227 -12.63 -13.02 -17.72
C GLU A 227 -13.58 -14.06 -17.11
N GLU A 228 -13.38 -14.44 -15.85
CA GLU A 228 -14.28 -15.37 -15.15
C GLU A 228 -15.70 -14.80 -15.03
N LEU A 229 -15.81 -13.53 -14.66
CA LEU A 229 -17.09 -12.82 -14.59
C LEU A 229 -17.76 -12.72 -15.98
N VAL A 230 -16.99 -12.46 -17.04
CA VAL A 230 -17.52 -12.36 -18.41
C VAL A 230 -17.92 -13.73 -18.98
N LYS A 231 -17.16 -14.79 -18.70
CA LYS A 231 -17.38 -16.13 -19.27
C LYS A 231 -18.39 -16.98 -18.50
N HIS A 232 -18.50 -16.79 -17.18
CA HIS A 232 -19.34 -17.64 -16.32
C HIS A 232 -20.47 -16.88 -15.65
N TRP A 233 -20.18 -15.71 -15.06
CA TRP A 233 -21.20 -14.97 -14.31
C TRP A 233 -22.25 -14.32 -15.23
N LEU A 234 -21.82 -13.51 -16.20
CA LEU A 234 -22.73 -12.82 -17.13
C LEU A 234 -23.61 -13.80 -17.93
N PRO A 235 -23.08 -14.86 -18.57
CA PRO A 235 -23.89 -15.77 -19.37
C PRO A 235 -24.88 -16.56 -18.51
N LYS A 236 -24.54 -16.86 -17.25
CA LYS A 236 -25.48 -17.53 -16.35
C LYS A 236 -26.65 -16.61 -15.98
N ILE A 237 -26.39 -15.34 -15.66
CA ILE A 237 -27.47 -14.37 -15.41
C ILE A 237 -28.34 -14.24 -16.67
N GLN A 238 -27.72 -14.18 -17.85
CA GLN A 238 -28.44 -14.15 -19.12
C GLN A 238 -29.36 -15.37 -19.27
N GLY A 239 -28.85 -16.57 -19.01
CA GLY A 239 -29.65 -17.81 -19.04
C GLY A 239 -30.79 -17.84 -18.02
N ILE A 240 -30.58 -17.30 -16.81
CA ILE A 240 -31.65 -17.15 -15.80
C ILE A 240 -32.75 -16.21 -16.31
N LEU A 241 -32.38 -15.13 -16.99
CA LEU A 241 -33.33 -14.17 -17.54
C LEU A 241 -34.07 -14.72 -18.77
N ILE A 242 -33.40 -15.46 -19.66
CA ILE A 242 -34.03 -16.14 -20.81
C ILE A 242 -35.04 -17.18 -20.30
N ALA A 243 -34.65 -18.04 -19.36
CA ALA A 243 -35.56 -19.02 -18.78
C ALA A 243 -36.74 -18.37 -18.04
N ALA A 244 -36.55 -17.20 -17.43
CA ALA A 244 -37.62 -16.43 -16.83
C ALA A 244 -38.57 -15.80 -17.87
N PHE A 245 -38.03 -15.40 -19.02
CA PHE A 245 -38.82 -14.92 -20.16
C PHE A 245 -39.72 -16.04 -20.71
N GLU A 246 -39.17 -17.23 -20.96
CA GLU A 246 -39.93 -18.40 -21.41
C GLU A 246 -41.05 -18.82 -20.45
N ARG A 247 -40.84 -18.61 -19.14
CA ARG A 247 -41.81 -18.95 -18.08
C ARG A 247 -42.84 -17.85 -17.81
N ASN A 248 -42.86 -16.76 -18.57
CA ASN A 248 -43.71 -15.58 -18.33
C ASN A 248 -43.55 -14.97 -16.91
N GLU A 249 -42.36 -15.10 -16.29
CA GLU A 249 -42.08 -14.57 -14.95
C GLU A 249 -41.66 -13.08 -14.97
N LEU A 250 -41.42 -12.52 -16.15
CA LEU A 250 -41.05 -11.12 -16.37
C LEU A 250 -42.28 -10.19 -16.39
N PRO A 251 -42.11 -8.87 -16.20
CA PRO A 251 -43.24 -7.94 -16.19
C PRO A 251 -43.97 -7.98 -17.55
N LEU A 252 -45.17 -8.56 -17.57
CA LEU A 252 -46.07 -8.44 -18.71
C LEU A 252 -46.43 -6.97 -18.89
N THR A 253 -46.10 -6.42 -20.07
CA THR A 253 -46.54 -5.08 -20.45
C THR A 253 -48.05 -5.09 -20.59
N VAL A 254 -48.74 -4.45 -19.65
CA VAL A 254 -50.06 -3.92 -19.96
C VAL A 254 -49.80 -2.75 -20.89
N THR A 255 -50.06 -2.97 -22.18
CA THR A 255 -50.15 -1.94 -23.25
C THR A 255 -48.96 -0.99 -23.37
N GLY A 256 -47.98 -1.32 -24.23
CA GLY A 256 -47.03 -0.34 -24.81
C GLY A 256 -46.06 0.38 -23.86
N ASP A 257 -46.17 0.21 -22.55
CA ASP A 257 -45.35 0.93 -21.58
C ASP A 257 -44.02 0.19 -21.30
N THR A 258 -42.95 0.64 -21.95
CA THR A 258 -41.57 0.18 -21.75
C THR A 258 -41.00 0.54 -20.37
N SER A 259 -41.70 1.33 -19.56
CA SER A 259 -41.25 1.75 -18.22
C SER A 259 -41.09 0.57 -17.24
N GLY A 260 -41.91 -0.49 -17.38
CA GLY A 260 -41.85 -1.68 -16.54
C GLY A 260 -40.55 -2.48 -16.71
N TYR A 261 -40.12 -2.69 -17.95
CA TYR A 261 -38.85 -3.33 -18.27
C TYR A 261 -37.66 -2.46 -17.85
N ARG A 262 -37.73 -1.15 -18.08
CA ARG A 262 -36.68 -0.21 -17.64
C ARG A 262 -36.45 -0.29 -16.13
N ARG A 263 -37.51 -0.26 -15.33
CA ARG A 263 -37.42 -0.40 -13.85
C ARG A 263 -36.86 -1.76 -13.44
N PHE A 264 -37.26 -2.82 -14.14
CA PHE A 264 -36.75 -4.17 -13.88
C PHE A 264 -35.25 -4.29 -14.15
N PHE A 265 -34.78 -3.93 -15.33
CA PHE A 265 -33.35 -4.00 -15.67
C PHE A 265 -32.50 -3.02 -14.87
N ASN A 266 -33.06 -1.87 -14.47
CA ASN A 266 -32.40 -1.00 -13.49
C ASN A 266 -32.27 -1.65 -12.12
N CYS A 267 -33.29 -2.35 -11.63
CA CYS A 267 -33.19 -3.10 -10.38
C CYS A 267 -32.13 -4.21 -10.47
N ILE A 268 -32.10 -4.98 -11.56
CA ILE A 268 -31.06 -6.00 -11.80
C ILE A 268 -29.68 -5.36 -11.90
N GLY A 269 -29.55 -4.26 -12.63
CA GLY A 269 -28.32 -3.48 -12.75
C GLY A 269 -27.79 -3.04 -11.39
N PHE A 270 -28.63 -2.45 -10.53
CA PHE A 270 -28.24 -2.06 -9.17
C PHE A 270 -27.81 -3.25 -8.31
N ILE A 271 -28.44 -4.41 -8.46
CA ILE A 271 -28.03 -5.62 -7.74
C ILE A 271 -26.66 -6.08 -8.20
N MET A 272 -26.44 -6.16 -9.51
CA MET A 272 -25.16 -6.52 -10.10
C MET A 272 -24.06 -5.53 -9.72
N GLU A 273 -24.36 -4.22 -9.72
CA GLU A 273 -23.47 -3.17 -9.25
C GLU A 273 -23.12 -3.32 -7.76
N GLY A 274 -24.11 -3.67 -6.91
CA GLY A 274 -23.89 -3.94 -5.49
C GLY A 274 -22.98 -5.15 -5.25
N GLN A 275 -23.18 -6.23 -6.03
CA GLN A 275 -22.34 -7.43 -6.01
C GLN A 275 -20.89 -7.12 -6.40
N LEU A 276 -20.68 -6.38 -7.49
CA LEU A 276 -19.35 -5.95 -7.93
C LEU A 276 -18.68 -5.00 -6.92
N ARG A 277 -19.46 -4.12 -6.29
CA ARG A 277 -18.97 -3.23 -5.22
C ARG A 277 -18.45 -4.04 -4.03
N GLU A 278 -19.14 -5.11 -3.65
CA GLU A 278 -18.68 -6.00 -2.56
C GLU A 278 -17.35 -6.69 -2.90
N VAL A 279 -17.18 -7.19 -4.12
CA VAL A 279 -15.90 -7.75 -4.60
C VAL A 279 -14.79 -6.71 -4.50
N TYR A 280 -15.06 -5.48 -4.93
CA TYR A 280 -14.08 -4.39 -4.89
C TYR A 280 -13.66 -4.02 -3.46
N LEU A 281 -14.62 -3.85 -2.54
CA LEU A 281 -14.31 -3.51 -1.14
C LEU A 281 -13.43 -4.57 -0.49
N ARG A 282 -13.79 -5.85 -0.66
CA ARG A 282 -12.99 -6.97 -0.15
C ARG A 282 -11.60 -7.05 -0.78
N SER A 283 -11.46 -6.63 -2.04
CA SER A 283 -10.17 -6.60 -2.74
C SER A 283 -9.27 -5.48 -2.23
N ILE A 284 -9.85 -4.32 -1.89
CA ILE A 284 -9.11 -3.22 -1.25
C ILE A 284 -8.62 -3.63 0.13
N GLU A 285 -9.48 -4.25 0.93
CA GLU A 285 -9.09 -4.73 2.27
C GLU A 285 -7.92 -5.72 2.19
N GLU A 286 -8.01 -6.72 1.31
CA GLU A 286 -6.94 -7.71 1.10
C GLU A 286 -5.63 -7.05 0.62
N TYR A 287 -5.73 -6.07 -0.29
CA TYR A 287 -4.58 -5.34 -0.80
C TYR A 287 -3.90 -4.51 0.28
N LEU A 288 -4.67 -3.76 1.06
CA LEU A 288 -4.16 -2.96 2.17
C LEU A 288 -3.57 -3.86 3.27
N ASP A 289 -4.23 -4.96 3.63
CA ASP A 289 -3.73 -5.92 4.61
C ASP A 289 -2.37 -6.52 4.20
N TYR A 290 -2.20 -6.79 2.90
CA TYR A 290 -0.92 -7.21 2.34
C TYR A 290 0.14 -6.11 2.47
N LEU A 291 -0.16 -4.86 2.09
CA LEU A 291 0.79 -3.74 2.18
C LEU A 291 1.19 -3.42 3.62
N TYR A 292 0.24 -3.41 4.56
CA TYR A 292 0.50 -3.21 5.99
C TYR A 292 1.20 -4.40 6.64
N ASN A 293 1.42 -5.48 5.89
CA ASN A 293 2.08 -6.69 6.36
C ASN A 293 1.45 -7.26 7.65
N ARG A 294 0.12 -7.14 7.82
CA ARG A 294 -0.56 -7.57 9.07
C ARG A 294 -0.35 -9.05 9.39
N ASN A 295 -0.17 -9.86 8.34
CA ASN A 295 0.04 -11.30 8.44
C ASN A 295 1.53 -11.71 8.33
N ASN A 296 2.46 -10.75 8.34
CA ASN A 296 3.89 -10.96 8.07
C ASN A 296 4.19 -11.68 6.73
N THR A 297 3.32 -11.47 5.73
CA THR A 297 3.36 -12.10 4.41
C THR A 297 4.12 -11.30 3.36
N CYS A 298 4.25 -9.98 3.54
CA CYS A 298 4.94 -9.10 2.60
C CYS A 298 6.45 -9.33 2.69
N ARG A 299 7.05 -9.82 1.59
CA ARG A 299 8.50 -10.07 1.48
C ARG A 299 9.32 -8.82 1.12
N GLY A 300 8.68 -7.66 1.07
CA GLY A 300 9.29 -6.37 0.77
C GLY A 300 9.43 -6.06 -0.73
N PHE A 301 9.77 -4.81 -1.01
CA PHE A 301 9.89 -4.23 -2.35
C PHE A 301 11.33 -3.81 -2.64
N ASN A 302 11.82 -4.16 -3.83
CA ASN A 302 13.18 -3.86 -4.27
C ASN A 302 13.32 -2.38 -4.63
N ILE A 303 14.35 -1.73 -4.08
CA ILE A 303 14.75 -0.37 -4.40
C ILE A 303 16.26 -0.33 -4.62
N LYS A 304 16.74 0.42 -5.61
CA LYS A 304 18.17 0.54 -5.93
C LYS A 304 18.68 1.91 -5.51
N VAL A 305 19.90 1.98 -5.00
CA VAL A 305 20.59 3.24 -4.74
C VAL A 305 21.53 3.52 -5.90
N THR A 306 21.23 4.55 -6.68
CA THR A 306 22.03 5.02 -7.82
C THR A 306 22.61 6.39 -7.52
N VAL A 307 23.68 6.76 -8.21
CA VAL A 307 24.23 8.11 -8.18
C VAL A 307 23.94 8.77 -9.52
N ARG A 308 23.23 9.90 -9.52
CA ARG A 308 23.03 10.74 -10.71
C ARG A 308 23.27 12.20 -10.35
N ASN A 309 23.94 12.92 -11.24
CA ASN A 309 24.27 14.35 -11.05
C ASN A 309 24.88 14.61 -9.67
N SER A 310 25.82 13.75 -9.29
CA SER A 310 26.60 13.86 -8.05
C SER A 310 25.77 13.75 -6.76
N ASN A 311 24.57 13.17 -6.85
CA ASN A 311 23.65 12.93 -5.74
C ASN A 311 23.20 11.47 -5.66
N THR A 312 22.97 10.97 -4.44
CA THR A 312 22.40 9.63 -4.21
C THR A 312 20.88 9.68 -4.38
N LEU A 313 20.35 8.81 -5.21
CA LEU A 313 18.92 8.70 -5.51
C LEU A 313 18.45 7.26 -5.36
N PHE A 314 17.18 7.12 -5.03
CA PHE A 314 16.50 5.83 -5.01
C PHE A 314 15.77 5.60 -6.33
N GLU A 315 15.98 4.44 -6.94
CA GLU A 315 15.29 3.99 -8.15
C GLU A 315 14.55 2.66 -7.89
N PRO A 316 13.21 2.62 -7.98
CA PRO A 316 12.28 3.75 -8.15
C PRO A 316 12.27 4.72 -6.95
N THR A 317 11.79 5.96 -7.15
CA THR A 317 11.66 6.92 -6.05
C THR A 317 10.47 6.57 -5.14
N PHE A 318 10.50 6.98 -3.87
CA PHE A 318 9.38 6.75 -2.95
C PHE A 318 8.04 7.33 -3.45
N LYS A 319 8.10 8.45 -4.19
CA LYS A 319 6.91 9.04 -4.81
C LYS A 319 6.29 8.11 -5.86
N VAL A 320 7.13 7.47 -6.68
CA VAL A 320 6.66 6.48 -7.67
C VAL A 320 6.01 5.29 -6.97
N PHE A 321 6.52 4.82 -5.84
CA PHE A 321 5.83 3.79 -5.03
C PHE A 321 4.44 4.24 -4.60
N SER A 322 4.29 5.47 -4.07
CA SER A 322 2.99 6.01 -3.65
C SER A 322 2.01 6.10 -4.82
N GLU A 323 2.48 6.59 -5.96
CA GLU A 323 1.69 6.74 -7.19
C GLU A 323 1.27 5.38 -7.76
N THR A 324 2.19 4.41 -7.85
CA THR A 324 1.88 3.06 -8.35
C THR A 324 0.89 2.33 -7.44
N PHE A 325 1.10 2.36 -6.12
CA PHE A 325 0.17 1.72 -5.19
C PHE A 325 -1.22 2.38 -5.19
N SER A 326 -1.29 3.69 -5.42
CA SER A 326 -2.56 4.40 -5.60
C SER A 326 -3.22 4.08 -6.94
N THR A 327 -2.43 3.97 -8.02
CA THR A 327 -2.90 3.56 -9.35
C THR A 327 -3.52 2.17 -9.31
N ILE A 328 -2.97 1.25 -8.51
CA ILE A 328 -3.55 -0.08 -8.30
C ILE A 328 -4.96 0.00 -7.69
N LEU A 329 -5.23 0.92 -6.75
CA LEU A 329 -6.59 1.09 -6.21
C LEU A 329 -7.59 1.53 -7.29
N ASN A 330 -7.16 2.41 -8.20
CA ASN A 330 -7.97 2.84 -9.34
C ASN A 330 -8.19 1.69 -10.33
N LEU A 331 -7.15 0.91 -10.63
CA LEU A 331 -7.22 -0.27 -11.51
C LEU A 331 -8.28 -1.28 -11.03
N LEU A 332 -8.38 -1.50 -9.72
CA LEU A 332 -9.41 -2.38 -9.15
C LEU A 332 -10.82 -1.86 -9.43
N GLY A 333 -11.03 -0.55 -9.28
CA GLY A 333 -12.31 0.11 -9.53
C GLY A 333 -12.68 0.14 -11.01
N GLU A 334 -11.71 0.37 -11.88
CA GLU A 334 -11.90 0.35 -13.33
C GLU A 334 -12.27 -1.06 -13.81
N THR A 335 -11.59 -2.09 -13.29
CA THR A 335 -11.83 -3.49 -13.67
C THR A 335 -13.30 -3.88 -13.54
N ILE A 336 -13.96 -3.52 -12.43
CA ILE A 336 -15.37 -3.82 -12.19
C ILE A 336 -16.34 -2.92 -12.98
N SER A 337 -15.91 -1.71 -13.35
CA SER A 337 -16.73 -0.73 -14.07
C SER A 337 -16.77 -0.97 -15.58
N THR A 338 -15.93 -1.87 -16.10
CA THR A 338 -15.89 -2.21 -17.54
C THR A 338 -16.92 -3.25 -17.97
N LEU A 339 -17.65 -3.87 -17.04
CA LEU A 339 -18.57 -4.96 -17.36
C LEU A 339 -19.87 -4.45 -17.98
N PRO A 340 -20.39 -5.10 -19.05
CA PRO A 340 -21.62 -4.68 -19.71
C PRO A 340 -22.85 -4.96 -18.84
N ARG A 341 -23.88 -4.12 -18.99
CA ARG A 341 -25.18 -4.40 -18.37
C ARG A 341 -25.87 -5.56 -19.07
N ILE A 342 -26.62 -6.37 -18.33
CA ILE A 342 -27.18 -7.60 -18.86
C ILE A 342 -28.18 -7.37 -20.00
N GLU A 343 -28.93 -6.26 -19.98
CA GLU A 343 -29.88 -5.91 -21.03
C GLU A 343 -29.21 -5.67 -22.40
N THR A 344 -27.93 -5.27 -22.42
CA THR A 344 -27.17 -5.10 -23.67
C THR A 344 -26.89 -6.43 -24.36
N LEU A 345 -26.89 -7.54 -23.61
CA LEU A 345 -26.61 -8.88 -24.10
C LEU A 345 -27.87 -9.63 -24.54
N LEU A 346 -29.05 -9.16 -24.13
CA LEU A 346 -30.32 -9.86 -24.37
C LEU A 346 -30.96 -9.58 -25.74
N ASN A 347 -30.46 -8.59 -26.50
CA ASN A 347 -30.93 -8.21 -27.85
C ASN A 347 -32.48 -8.13 -27.99
N ILE A 348 -33.16 -7.64 -26.96
CA ILE A 348 -34.62 -7.48 -26.94
C ILE A 348 -34.96 -6.11 -27.56
N SER A 349 -35.61 -6.11 -28.72
CA SER A 349 -35.94 -4.92 -29.53
C SER A 349 -36.82 -3.88 -28.81
N SER A 350 -37.44 -4.25 -27.69
CA SER A 350 -38.34 -3.40 -26.91
C SER A 350 -37.66 -2.65 -25.75
N ILE A 351 -36.34 -2.75 -25.57
CA ILE A 351 -35.62 -2.11 -24.45
C ILE A 351 -34.84 -0.89 -24.95
N VAL A 352 -35.14 0.28 -24.38
CA VAL A 352 -34.29 1.48 -24.53
C VAL A 352 -33.12 1.35 -23.55
N ILE A 353 -31.90 1.29 -24.07
CA ILE A 353 -30.67 1.11 -23.29
C ILE A 353 -30.12 2.49 -22.91
N ASP A 354 -30.35 2.93 -21.67
CA ASP A 354 -29.82 4.21 -21.17
C ASP A 354 -28.35 4.13 -20.77
N ARG A 355 -27.91 2.99 -20.21
CA ARG A 355 -26.54 2.76 -19.77
C ARG A 355 -26.04 1.44 -20.33
N LYS A 356 -24.82 1.43 -20.88
CA LYS A 356 -24.23 0.23 -21.49
C LYS A 356 -23.37 -0.58 -20.53
N LEU A 357 -22.74 0.07 -19.56
CA LEU A 357 -21.84 -0.54 -18.59
C LEU A 357 -22.42 -0.47 -17.18
N LEU A 358 -22.05 -1.43 -16.34
CA LEU A 358 -22.32 -1.42 -14.91
C LEU A 358 -21.43 -0.36 -14.26
N GLN A 359 -22.02 0.48 -13.40
CA GLN A 359 -21.32 1.57 -12.72
C GLN A 359 -21.45 1.40 -11.20
N PRO A 360 -20.73 0.43 -10.62
CA PRO A 360 -20.72 0.26 -9.17
C PRO A 360 -20.28 1.55 -8.48
N TYR A 361 -20.98 1.93 -7.42
CA TYR A 361 -20.64 3.12 -6.66
C TYR A 361 -19.32 2.94 -5.91
N ILE A 362 -18.32 3.74 -6.29
CA ILE A 362 -17.01 3.79 -5.65
C ILE A 362 -16.86 5.18 -5.02
N SER A 363 -16.69 5.24 -3.70
CA SER A 363 -16.50 6.50 -3.00
C SER A 363 -15.10 7.06 -3.29
N GLN A 364 -15.07 8.21 -3.97
CA GLN A 364 -13.83 8.93 -4.26
C GLN A 364 -13.16 9.44 -2.98
N GLU A 365 -13.94 9.76 -1.94
CA GLU A 365 -13.42 10.16 -0.63
C GLU A 365 -12.70 9.00 0.06
N CYS A 366 -13.28 7.79 0.01
CA CYS A 366 -12.63 6.60 0.56
C CYS A 366 -11.34 6.26 -0.20
N LEU A 367 -11.32 6.37 -1.52
CA LEU A 367 -10.12 6.16 -2.33
C LEU A 367 -9.00 7.13 -1.97
N LYS A 368 -9.32 8.43 -1.82
CA LYS A 368 -8.36 9.44 -1.38
C LYS A 368 -7.80 9.14 0.00
N LYS A 369 -8.66 8.75 0.94
CA LYS A 369 -8.24 8.35 2.29
C LYS A 369 -7.27 7.16 2.26
N HIS A 370 -7.55 6.13 1.46
CA HIS A 370 -6.64 4.99 1.31
C HIS A 370 -5.33 5.37 0.61
N ALA A 371 -5.35 6.29 -0.35
CA ALA A 371 -4.13 6.81 -0.97
C ALA A 371 -3.27 7.61 0.03
N GLU A 372 -3.90 8.42 0.89
CA GLU A 372 -3.22 9.13 1.98
C GLU A 372 -2.62 8.15 3.01
N GLU A 373 -3.37 7.12 3.39
CA GLU A 373 -2.92 6.03 4.26
C GLU A 373 -1.68 5.31 3.68
N ILE A 374 -1.67 5.01 2.37
CA ILE A 374 -0.51 4.44 1.66
C ILE A 374 0.68 5.42 1.67
N GLY A 375 0.42 6.71 1.46
CA GLY A 375 1.45 7.75 1.56
C GLY A 375 2.11 7.78 2.94
N GLN A 376 1.31 7.73 4.00
CA GLN A 376 1.80 7.66 5.39
C GLN A 376 2.59 6.38 5.67
N LEU A 377 2.18 5.24 5.11
CA LEU A 377 2.93 3.99 5.22
C LEU A 377 4.32 4.14 4.61
N ILE A 378 4.40 4.66 3.38
CA ILE A 378 5.68 4.89 2.70
C ILE A 378 6.54 5.90 3.46
N ASP A 379 5.95 6.95 4.02
CA ASP A 379 6.68 7.94 4.81
C ASP A 379 7.28 7.38 6.09
N ARG A 380 6.64 6.38 6.70
CA ARG A 380 7.20 5.64 7.86
C ARG A 380 8.31 4.70 7.43
N GLU A 381 8.08 3.93 6.37
CA GLU A 381 9.00 2.89 5.91
C GLU A 381 10.25 3.46 5.21
N LYS A 382 10.19 4.65 4.59
CA LYS A 382 11.35 5.28 3.92
C LYS A 382 12.46 5.70 4.88
N VAL A 383 12.17 5.83 6.18
CA VAL A 383 13.16 6.21 7.20
C VAL A 383 14.30 5.19 7.28
N GLY A 384 13.99 3.90 7.17
CA GLY A 384 14.99 2.83 7.19
C GLY A 384 16.01 2.97 6.05
N PRO A 385 15.56 3.00 4.78
CA PRO A 385 16.43 3.23 3.65
C PRO A 385 17.25 4.52 3.69
N ILE A 386 16.65 5.63 4.13
CA ILE A 386 17.36 6.92 4.22
C ILE A 386 18.48 6.84 5.27
N LYS A 387 18.21 6.28 6.45
CA LYS A 387 19.22 6.12 7.50
C LYS A 387 20.41 5.30 7.02
N GLN A 388 20.17 4.27 6.21
CA GLN A 388 21.21 3.40 5.69
C GLN A 388 22.18 4.12 4.73
N LEU A 389 21.78 5.23 4.10
CA LEU A 389 22.69 6.04 3.29
C LEU A 389 23.81 6.70 4.11
N SER A 390 23.63 6.89 5.42
CA SER A 390 24.67 7.44 6.30
C SER A 390 25.97 6.61 6.28
N GLU A 391 25.88 5.30 6.02
CA GLU A 391 27.05 4.42 5.87
C GLU A 391 27.99 4.84 4.71
N PHE A 392 27.45 5.56 3.72
CA PHE A 392 28.18 6.06 2.56
C PHE A 392 28.56 7.54 2.66
N GLU A 393 28.21 8.24 3.75
CA GLU A 393 28.63 9.63 3.96
C GLU A 393 30.15 9.79 3.99
N LYS A 394 30.87 8.76 4.44
CA LYS A 394 32.34 8.73 4.41
C LYS A 394 32.91 8.82 2.98
N TYR A 395 32.11 8.53 1.96
CA TYR A 395 32.45 8.66 0.54
C TYR A 395 31.74 9.82 -0.15
N ALA A 396 31.14 10.75 0.60
CA ALA A 396 30.41 11.89 0.03
C ALA A 396 31.29 12.70 -0.94
N THR A 397 32.59 12.82 -0.68
CA THR A 397 33.55 13.51 -1.57
C THR A 397 33.74 12.83 -2.93
N PHE A 398 33.58 11.50 -2.99
CA PHE A 398 33.62 10.74 -4.25
C PHE A 398 32.29 10.80 -4.99
N ILE A 399 31.19 11.08 -4.28
CA ILE A 399 29.85 11.17 -4.85
C ILE A 399 29.61 12.57 -5.42
N ASN A 400 30.04 13.62 -4.72
CA ASN A 400 29.81 15.02 -5.10
C ASN A 400 30.87 15.61 -6.04
N ASP A 401 31.70 14.76 -6.66
CA ASP A 401 32.84 15.12 -7.52
C ASP A 401 33.94 15.99 -6.89
N SER A 402 33.84 16.36 -5.60
CA SER A 402 34.86 17.17 -4.92
C SER A 402 36.23 16.51 -4.91
N GLU A 403 36.28 15.18 -4.77
CA GLU A 403 37.54 14.44 -4.82
C GLU A 403 38.14 14.45 -6.23
N THR A 404 37.30 14.40 -7.26
CA THR A 404 37.72 14.54 -8.66
C THR A 404 38.33 15.92 -8.90
N ASP A 405 37.68 16.99 -8.42
CA ASP A 405 38.17 18.36 -8.58
C ASP A 405 39.53 18.56 -7.89
N LYS A 406 39.71 18.02 -6.68
CA LYS A 406 40.99 18.07 -5.96
C LYS A 406 42.11 17.37 -6.72
N VAL A 407 41.84 16.18 -7.28
CA VAL A 407 42.83 15.46 -8.07
C VAL A 407 43.16 16.24 -9.35
N GLN A 408 42.16 16.80 -10.03
CA GLN A 408 42.36 17.61 -11.22
C GLN A 408 43.18 18.88 -10.95
N GLU A 409 43.00 19.52 -9.81
CA GLU A 409 43.87 20.62 -9.36
C GLU A 409 45.29 20.11 -9.08
N PHE A 410 45.42 18.96 -8.41
CA PHE A 410 46.71 18.38 -8.08
C PHE A 410 47.53 17.95 -9.31
N LEU A 411 46.86 17.50 -10.38
CA LEU A 411 47.49 17.13 -11.65
C LEU A 411 48.22 18.29 -12.35
N ARG A 412 48.01 19.54 -11.91
CA ARG A 412 48.73 20.71 -12.42
C ARG A 412 50.15 20.84 -11.87
N TYR A 413 50.44 20.23 -10.72
CA TYR A 413 51.77 20.26 -10.12
C TYR A 413 52.70 19.22 -10.76
N ASP A 414 54.01 19.55 -10.81
CA ASP A 414 55.04 18.66 -11.32
C ASP A 414 55.13 17.38 -10.47
N THR A 415 55.26 16.23 -11.15
CA THR A 415 55.39 14.93 -10.50
C THR A 415 56.72 14.75 -9.79
N ALA A 416 57.78 15.46 -10.23
CA ALA A 416 59.12 15.34 -9.63
C ALA A 416 59.13 15.81 -8.18
N GLU A 417 58.57 17.00 -7.93
CA GLU A 417 58.53 17.62 -6.61
C GLU A 417 57.53 16.93 -5.66
N ASN A 418 56.53 16.25 -6.21
CA ASN A 418 55.44 15.65 -5.45
C ASN A 418 55.37 14.12 -5.55
N PHE A 419 56.47 13.46 -5.94
CA PHE A 419 56.51 12.01 -6.22
C PHE A 419 55.87 11.15 -5.11
N GLU A 420 56.25 11.38 -3.85
CA GLU A 420 55.74 10.61 -2.71
C GLU A 420 54.23 10.82 -2.49
N LYS A 421 53.72 12.03 -2.76
CA LYS A 421 52.29 12.32 -2.68
C LYS A 421 51.52 11.61 -3.79
N TYR A 422 52.03 11.63 -5.02
CA TYR A 422 51.45 10.86 -6.13
C TYR A 422 51.38 9.37 -5.79
N HIS A 423 52.49 8.80 -5.31
CA HIS A 423 52.53 7.40 -4.89
C HIS A 423 51.50 7.08 -3.80
N THR A 424 51.43 7.91 -2.75
CA THR A 424 50.48 7.74 -1.64
C THR A 424 49.02 7.80 -2.11
N LEU A 425 48.69 8.74 -3.01
CA LEU A 425 47.35 8.87 -3.58
C LEU A 425 46.98 7.69 -4.47
N ILE A 426 47.90 7.24 -5.34
CA ILE A 426 47.70 6.06 -6.20
C ILE A 426 47.43 4.82 -5.34
N ALA A 427 48.24 4.59 -4.31
CA ALA A 427 48.06 3.47 -3.38
C ALA A 427 46.71 3.52 -2.65
N ASN A 428 46.30 4.71 -2.20
CA ASN A 428 45.01 4.91 -1.54
C ASN A 428 43.83 4.63 -2.47
N TYR A 429 43.83 5.18 -3.69
CA TYR A 429 42.73 4.98 -4.64
C TYR A 429 42.68 3.54 -5.19
N ASP A 430 43.83 2.88 -5.40
CA ASP A 430 43.88 1.46 -5.75
C ASP A 430 43.26 0.60 -4.64
N ARG A 431 43.68 0.82 -3.38
CA ARG A 431 43.09 0.13 -2.23
C ARG A 431 41.60 0.38 -2.11
N LEU A 432 41.15 1.63 -2.27
CA LEU A 432 39.74 2.00 -2.17
C LEU A 432 38.90 1.29 -3.24
N SER A 433 39.36 1.29 -4.49
CA SER A 433 38.65 0.67 -5.63
C SER A 433 38.38 -0.83 -5.44
N ARG A 434 39.25 -1.51 -4.67
CA ARG A 434 39.14 -2.93 -4.33
C ARG A 434 38.33 -3.15 -3.06
N PHE A 435 38.62 -2.41 -2.00
CA PHE A 435 38.09 -2.63 -0.66
C PHE A 435 36.60 -2.29 -0.53
N VAL A 436 36.14 -1.21 -1.18
CA VAL A 436 34.73 -0.76 -1.12
C VAL A 436 33.76 -1.85 -1.56
N LYS A 437 34.17 -2.72 -2.51
CA LYS A 437 33.35 -3.84 -3.00
C LYS A 437 33.16 -4.96 -1.99
N VAL A 438 34.07 -5.08 -1.02
CA VAL A 438 34.12 -6.16 -0.02
C VAL A 438 33.59 -5.68 1.33
N GLU A 439 33.82 -4.40 1.66
CA GLU A 439 33.41 -3.82 2.94
C GLU A 439 31.89 -3.82 3.15
N TYR A 440 31.11 -3.71 2.07
CA TYR A 440 29.66 -3.54 2.14
C TYR A 440 28.89 -4.67 1.48
N ASN A 441 27.84 -5.16 2.17
CA ASN A 441 26.90 -6.09 1.58
C ASN A 441 26.11 -5.42 0.44
N ARG A 442 25.97 -6.10 -0.70
CA ARG A 442 25.26 -5.58 -1.87
C ARG A 442 23.78 -5.32 -1.64
N THR A 443 23.19 -6.00 -0.66
CA THR A 443 21.76 -5.92 -0.34
C THR A 443 21.57 -5.68 1.15
N TYR A 444 20.62 -4.81 1.48
CA TYR A 444 20.21 -4.51 2.85
C TYR A 444 18.70 -4.68 2.99
N PHE A 445 18.25 -5.32 4.07
CA PHE A 445 16.84 -5.60 4.32
C PHE A 445 16.29 -4.59 5.33
N ALA A 446 15.44 -3.68 4.86
CA ALA A 446 14.79 -2.63 5.66
C ALA A 446 13.28 -2.90 5.79
N GLY A 447 12.89 -4.14 6.10
CA GLY A 447 11.49 -4.53 6.25
C GLY A 447 10.71 -4.41 4.94
N PHE A 448 9.91 -3.35 4.82
CA PHE A 448 9.10 -3.08 3.62
C PHE A 448 9.96 -2.86 2.36
N PHE A 449 11.17 -2.33 2.51
CA PHE A 449 12.09 -2.12 1.39
C PHE A 449 13.32 -3.03 1.47
N ILE A 450 13.71 -3.59 0.32
CA ILE A 450 14.98 -4.29 0.12
C ILE A 450 15.86 -3.42 -0.76
N ILE A 451 16.97 -2.96 -0.19
CA ILE A 451 17.84 -1.96 -0.79
C ILE A 451 18.99 -2.65 -1.49
N HIS A 452 19.11 -2.41 -2.79
CA HIS A 452 20.22 -2.85 -3.62
C HIS A 452 21.25 -1.73 -3.73
N ARG A 453 22.38 -1.95 -3.07
CA ARG A 453 23.50 -1.00 -2.92
C ARG A 453 24.61 -1.24 -3.95
N GLY A 454 24.43 -2.24 -4.82
CA GLY A 454 25.44 -2.63 -5.79
C GLY A 454 25.86 -1.50 -6.74
N GLU A 455 24.94 -0.63 -7.14
CA GLU A 455 25.24 0.46 -8.08
C GLU A 455 26.07 1.58 -7.43
N ILE A 456 25.70 2.06 -6.23
CA ILE A 456 26.52 3.04 -5.50
C ILE A 456 27.92 2.50 -5.15
N ILE A 457 28.03 1.24 -4.73
CA ILE A 457 29.31 0.58 -4.44
C ILE A 457 30.19 0.52 -5.70
N LYS A 458 29.61 0.13 -6.84
CA LYS A 458 30.32 0.13 -8.13
C LYS A 458 30.73 1.54 -8.54
N TYR A 459 29.86 2.53 -8.35
CA TYR A 459 30.13 3.92 -8.70
C TYR A 459 31.34 4.44 -7.93
N ILE A 460 31.34 4.35 -6.60
CA ILE A 460 32.47 4.79 -5.75
C ILE A 460 33.78 4.09 -6.18
N ALA A 461 33.72 2.77 -6.39
CA ALA A 461 34.89 2.02 -6.83
C ALA A 461 35.39 2.44 -8.23
N SER A 462 34.47 2.79 -9.14
CA SER A 462 34.82 3.25 -10.48
C SER A 462 35.42 4.66 -10.49
N VAL A 463 34.93 5.56 -9.63
CA VAL A 463 35.53 6.89 -9.46
C VAL A 463 36.94 6.75 -8.91
N ALA A 464 37.15 5.94 -7.87
CA ALA A 464 38.48 5.67 -7.33
C ALA A 464 39.45 5.11 -8.38
N LEU A 465 38.97 4.16 -9.20
CA LEU A 465 39.78 3.61 -10.30
C LEU A 465 40.14 4.68 -11.33
N LYS A 466 39.18 5.53 -11.71
CA LYS A 466 39.42 6.62 -12.66
C LYS A 466 40.48 7.60 -12.13
N LEU A 467 40.38 8.03 -10.86
CA LEU A 467 41.36 8.94 -10.25
C LEU A 467 42.75 8.31 -10.19
N LYS A 468 42.83 7.01 -9.87
CA LYS A 468 44.09 6.25 -9.94
C LYS A 468 44.68 6.29 -11.35
N GLU A 469 43.88 6.01 -12.38
CA GLU A 469 44.31 5.98 -13.78
C GLU A 469 44.78 7.36 -14.28
N GLU A 470 44.11 8.44 -13.87
CA GLU A 470 44.52 9.82 -14.20
C GLU A 470 45.89 10.18 -13.60
N LEU A 471 46.13 9.84 -12.32
CA LEU A 471 47.42 10.06 -11.66
C LEU A 471 48.54 9.24 -12.30
N ILE A 472 48.28 7.96 -12.59
CA ILE A 472 49.24 7.09 -13.28
C ILE A 472 49.55 7.63 -14.68
N GLY A 473 48.52 8.02 -15.45
CA GLY A 473 48.69 8.56 -16.79
C GLY A 473 49.56 9.81 -16.81
N LYS A 474 49.40 10.70 -15.82
CA LYS A 474 50.25 11.89 -15.67
C LYS A 474 51.70 11.53 -15.36
N MET A 475 51.95 10.64 -14.40
CA MET A 475 53.31 10.18 -14.09
C MET A 475 53.97 9.50 -15.30
N ILE A 476 53.22 8.66 -16.02
CA ILE A 476 53.70 8.00 -17.23
C ILE A 476 54.11 9.01 -18.29
N SER A 477 53.23 9.98 -18.59
CA SER A 477 53.51 10.99 -19.61
C SER A 477 54.78 11.79 -19.31
N GLU A 478 54.96 12.22 -18.06
CA GLU A 478 56.12 13.03 -17.67
C GLU A 478 57.42 12.23 -17.64
N TYR A 479 57.44 11.02 -17.05
CA TYR A 479 58.69 10.24 -17.05
C TYR A 479 59.06 9.80 -18.48
N GLN A 480 58.09 9.51 -19.35
CA GLN A 480 58.37 9.18 -20.75
C GLN A 480 59.00 10.35 -21.50
N GLN A 481 58.53 11.58 -21.25
CA GLN A 481 59.14 12.78 -21.81
C GLN A 481 60.59 12.94 -21.31
N LYS A 482 60.82 12.76 -20.01
CA LYS A 482 62.17 12.77 -19.40
C LYS A 482 63.07 11.67 -20.01
N SER A 483 62.56 10.44 -20.14
CA SER A 483 63.29 9.31 -20.74
C SER A 483 63.66 9.57 -22.19
N ARG A 484 62.75 10.14 -22.98
CA ARG A 484 63.03 10.49 -24.37
C ARG A 484 64.05 11.62 -24.47
N ALA A 485 63.97 12.62 -23.60
CA ALA A 485 64.95 13.72 -23.55
C ALA A 485 66.35 13.19 -23.23
N ILE A 486 66.49 12.32 -22.23
CA ILE A 486 67.76 11.67 -21.87
C ILE A 486 68.30 10.83 -23.03
N GLY A 487 67.45 9.98 -23.64
CA GLY A 487 67.86 9.18 -24.79
C GLY A 487 68.35 10.04 -25.97
N ASN A 488 67.68 11.16 -26.26
CA ASN A 488 68.10 12.10 -27.30
C ASN A 488 69.43 12.80 -26.94
N GLU A 489 69.67 13.09 -25.67
CA GLU A 489 70.88 13.74 -25.18
C GLU A 489 72.08 12.79 -25.27
N TYR A 490 71.93 11.54 -24.83
CA TYR A 490 72.93 10.50 -25.07
C TYR A 490 73.15 10.24 -26.57
N GLN A 491 72.09 10.22 -27.39
CA GLN A 491 72.27 10.02 -28.82
C GLN A 491 73.08 11.16 -29.45
N ARG A 492 72.88 12.41 -29.04
CA ARG A 492 73.70 13.55 -29.50
C ARG A 492 75.16 13.43 -29.06
N ILE A 493 75.39 12.94 -27.84
CA ILE A 493 76.74 12.66 -27.33
C ILE A 493 77.41 11.61 -28.21
N VAL A 494 76.74 10.47 -28.41
CA VAL A 494 77.24 9.35 -29.25
C VAL A 494 77.49 9.81 -30.68
N ASP A 495 76.57 10.53 -31.31
CA ASP A 495 76.71 11.03 -32.69
C ASP A 495 77.88 12.02 -32.83
N ARG A 496 78.15 12.81 -31.77
CA ARG A 496 79.26 13.76 -31.75
C ARG A 496 80.60 13.07 -31.49
N ALA A 497 80.64 12.09 -30.59
CA ALA A 497 81.84 11.29 -30.30
C ALA A 497 82.28 10.49 -31.55
N LEU A 498 81.35 9.89 -32.28
CA LEU A 498 81.62 9.11 -33.49
C LEU A 498 81.97 9.95 -34.73
N ARG A 499 82.03 11.29 -34.63
CA ARG A 499 82.28 12.17 -35.77
C ARG A 499 83.78 12.29 -36.04
N VAL A 500 84.22 11.85 -37.22
CA VAL A 500 85.62 12.01 -37.67
C VAL A 500 85.95 13.50 -37.85
N PRO A 501 86.91 14.07 -37.09
CA PRO A 501 87.27 15.48 -37.19
C PRO A 501 88.01 15.77 -38.50
N ILE A 502 87.66 16.87 -39.18
CA ILE A 502 88.21 17.19 -40.50
C ILE A 502 89.52 18.01 -40.38
N ASN A 503 89.70 18.72 -39.26
CA ASN A 503 90.86 19.58 -38.98
C ASN A 503 91.35 19.44 -37.53
N THR A 504 92.62 19.75 -37.26
CA THR A 504 93.25 19.68 -35.92
C THR A 504 92.49 20.48 -34.84
N ARG A 505 91.85 21.59 -35.23
CA ARG A 505 91.00 22.39 -34.33
C ARG A 505 89.74 21.64 -33.89
N GLU A 506 89.07 20.96 -34.81
CA GLU A 506 87.89 20.14 -34.50
C GLU A 506 88.24 18.92 -33.64
N LEU A 507 89.44 18.35 -33.82
CA LEU A 507 89.96 17.25 -32.99
C LEU A 507 90.19 17.70 -31.53
N ILE A 508 90.79 18.86 -31.32
CA ILE A 508 91.00 19.43 -29.97
C ILE A 508 89.64 19.76 -29.31
N ASP A 509 88.69 20.30 -30.06
CA ASP A 509 87.35 20.60 -29.55
C ASP A 509 86.54 19.33 -29.23
N LEU A 510 86.75 18.24 -29.99
CA LEU A 510 86.15 16.93 -29.73
C LEU A 510 86.74 16.28 -28.46
N ARG A 511 88.07 16.27 -28.31
CA ARG A 511 88.74 15.71 -27.12
C ARG A 511 88.35 16.46 -25.83
N LYS A 512 88.18 17.79 -25.89
CA LYS A 512 87.64 18.58 -24.76
C LYS A 512 86.19 18.21 -24.45
N PHE A 513 85.37 18.00 -25.49
CA PHE A 513 83.98 17.61 -25.32
C PHE A 513 83.84 16.22 -24.67
N ILE A 514 84.62 15.23 -25.11
CA ILE A 514 84.61 13.88 -24.55
C ILE A 514 84.99 13.91 -23.07
N ASN A 515 86.09 14.55 -22.71
CA ASN A 515 86.54 14.65 -21.32
C ASN A 515 85.49 15.33 -20.41
N ILE A 516 84.82 16.41 -20.86
CA ILE A 516 83.71 17.04 -20.11
C ILE A 516 82.48 16.10 -20.02
N THR A 517 82.27 15.29 -21.05
CA THR A 517 81.14 14.36 -21.10
C THR A 517 81.34 13.20 -20.12
N GLU A 518 82.54 12.62 -20.05
CA GLU A 518 82.91 11.56 -19.10
C GLU A 518 82.87 12.05 -17.65
N THR A 519 83.44 13.24 -17.40
CA THR A 519 83.61 13.74 -16.03
C THR A 519 82.33 14.31 -15.41
N GLU A 520 81.49 14.98 -16.19
CA GLU A 520 80.32 15.72 -15.67
C GLU A 520 79.00 15.24 -16.29
N THR A 521 78.90 15.28 -17.63
CA THR A 521 77.61 15.10 -18.33
C THR A 521 77.04 13.68 -18.20
N ALA A 522 77.89 12.64 -18.24
CA ALA A 522 77.48 11.24 -18.13
C ALA A 522 76.92 10.93 -16.74
N SER A 523 77.59 11.41 -15.68
CA SER A 523 77.15 11.28 -14.30
C SER A 523 75.80 11.96 -14.06
N GLU A 524 75.59 13.16 -14.62
CA GLU A 524 74.31 13.86 -14.56
C GLU A 524 73.18 13.06 -15.25
N LEU A 525 73.43 12.56 -16.45
CA LEU A 525 72.46 11.77 -17.20
C LEU A 525 72.13 10.42 -16.54
N GLU A 526 73.11 9.76 -15.92
CA GLU A 526 72.88 8.55 -15.13
C GLU A 526 72.00 8.81 -13.92
N ASN A 527 72.22 9.93 -13.21
CA ASN A 527 71.39 10.30 -12.07
C ASN A 527 69.94 10.59 -12.50
N ARG A 528 69.75 11.30 -13.61
CA ARG A 528 68.42 11.51 -14.22
C ARG A 528 67.76 10.20 -14.65
N LEU A 529 68.54 9.21 -15.11
CA LEU A 529 68.03 7.89 -15.46
C LEU A 529 67.63 7.06 -14.22
N LYS A 530 68.39 7.16 -13.11
CA LYS A 530 68.01 6.54 -11.82
C LYS A 530 66.68 7.08 -11.30
N GLU A 531 66.41 8.36 -11.48
CA GLU A 531 65.09 8.93 -11.17
C GLU A 531 63.98 8.25 -11.97
N ILE A 532 64.17 8.05 -13.29
CA ILE A 532 63.18 7.35 -14.12
C ILE A 532 62.97 5.91 -13.69
N ILE A 533 64.02 5.19 -13.29
CA ILE A 533 63.89 3.85 -12.73
C ILE A 533 63.00 3.86 -11.49
N LYS A 534 63.11 4.88 -10.62
CA LYS A 534 62.23 5.03 -9.46
C LYS A 534 60.75 5.14 -9.87
N TYR A 535 60.43 5.88 -10.93
CA TYR A 535 59.06 5.95 -11.48
C TYR A 535 58.58 4.59 -11.98
N ILE A 536 59.41 3.89 -12.78
CA ILE A 536 59.04 2.60 -13.37
C ILE A 536 58.77 1.54 -12.29
N LEU A 537 59.63 1.47 -11.27
CA LEU A 537 59.47 0.52 -10.16
C LEU A 537 58.14 0.72 -9.45
N VAL A 538 57.84 1.96 -9.04
CA VAL A 538 56.61 2.27 -8.33
C VAL A 538 55.37 2.04 -9.19
N LEU A 539 55.39 2.45 -10.47
CA LEU A 539 54.23 2.32 -11.35
C LEU A 539 53.96 0.86 -11.78
N SER A 540 54.99 0.00 -11.76
CA SER A 540 54.84 -1.42 -12.10
C SER A 540 53.94 -2.20 -11.15
N ASP A 541 53.81 -1.75 -9.89
CA ASP A 541 52.91 -2.34 -8.90
C ASP A 541 51.42 -2.05 -9.21
N TYR A 542 51.14 -1.02 -10.03
CA TYR A 542 49.78 -0.50 -10.25
C TYR A 542 49.31 -0.56 -11.70
N SER A 543 50.23 -0.68 -12.66
CA SER A 543 49.95 -0.65 -14.11
C SER A 543 50.93 -1.52 -14.90
N ILE A 544 50.46 -2.07 -16.02
CA ILE A 544 51.30 -2.85 -16.94
C ILE A 544 51.93 -1.89 -17.95
N LEU A 545 53.26 -1.99 -18.13
CA LEU A 545 54.00 -1.19 -19.11
C LEU A 545 53.47 -1.42 -20.53
N SER A 546 53.11 -0.34 -21.22
CA SER A 546 52.68 -0.43 -22.62
C SER A 546 53.86 -0.70 -23.58
N PRO A 547 53.63 -1.25 -24.79
CA PRO A 547 54.68 -1.44 -25.79
C PRO A 547 55.41 -0.14 -26.16
N VAL A 548 54.71 1.00 -26.10
CA VAL A 548 55.26 2.33 -26.35
C VAL A 548 56.21 2.74 -25.22
N GLU A 549 55.80 2.51 -23.96
CA GLU A 549 56.65 2.74 -22.79
C GLU A 549 57.91 1.90 -22.85
N LEU A 550 57.79 0.60 -23.14
CA LEU A 550 58.93 -0.31 -23.28
C LEU A 550 59.91 0.18 -24.34
N LYS A 551 59.42 0.63 -25.51
CA LYS A 551 60.28 1.14 -26.58
C LYS A 551 61.04 2.40 -26.18
N ILE A 552 60.38 3.35 -25.51
CA ILE A 552 61.00 4.61 -25.08
C ILE A 552 62.03 4.36 -23.98
N ASN A 553 61.68 3.53 -23.00
CA ASN A 553 62.59 3.16 -21.91
C ASN A 553 63.82 2.44 -22.48
N ASN A 554 63.62 1.44 -23.34
CA ASN A 554 64.72 0.70 -23.97
C ASN A 554 65.64 1.61 -24.79
N PHE A 555 65.10 2.62 -25.49
CA PHE A 555 65.91 3.57 -26.24
C PHE A 555 66.91 4.31 -25.33
N ALA A 556 66.44 4.85 -24.20
CA ALA A 556 67.31 5.55 -23.25
C ALA A 556 68.40 4.61 -22.67
N PHE A 557 68.01 3.41 -22.22
CA PHE A 557 68.95 2.43 -21.67
C PHE A 557 69.98 1.93 -22.70
N GLN A 558 69.57 1.73 -23.95
CA GLN A 558 70.49 1.32 -25.02
C GLN A 558 71.52 2.40 -25.36
N CYS A 559 71.15 3.68 -25.31
CA CYS A 559 72.09 4.77 -25.56
C CYS A 559 73.18 4.85 -24.49
N VAL A 560 72.87 4.52 -23.22
CA VAL A 560 73.89 4.40 -22.15
C VAL A 560 74.89 3.28 -22.48
N ILE A 561 74.40 2.11 -22.87
CA ILE A 561 75.27 0.97 -23.21
C ILE A 561 76.18 1.31 -24.41
N LYS A 562 75.67 2.07 -25.38
CA LYS A 562 76.47 2.53 -26.52
C LYS A 562 77.57 3.51 -26.10
N TRP A 563 77.26 4.43 -25.20
CA TRP A 563 78.25 5.38 -24.66
C TRP A 563 79.36 4.64 -23.91
N GLN A 564 79.01 3.73 -23.00
CA GLN A 564 79.99 2.93 -22.24
C GLN A 564 80.94 2.14 -23.15
N ARG A 565 80.45 1.61 -24.27
CA ARG A 565 81.30 0.94 -25.26
C ARG A 565 82.30 1.87 -25.95
N ILE A 566 81.90 3.11 -26.24
CA ILE A 566 82.79 4.10 -26.85
C ILE A 566 83.87 4.52 -25.86
N GLU A 567 83.49 4.69 -24.59
CA GLU A 567 84.42 4.99 -23.48
C GLU A 567 85.46 3.86 -23.31
N GLU A 568 85.03 2.59 -23.37
CA GLU A 568 85.92 1.42 -23.33
C GLU A 568 86.86 1.34 -24.54
N GLU A 569 86.37 1.66 -25.75
CA GLU A 569 87.17 1.66 -26.99
C GLU A 569 88.24 2.78 -26.98
N GLU A 570 87.90 3.98 -26.51
CA GLU A 570 88.86 5.09 -26.40
C GLU A 570 89.92 4.84 -25.33
N GLU A 571 89.55 4.28 -24.17
CA GLU A 571 90.53 3.86 -23.15
C GLU A 571 91.50 2.78 -23.66
N GLU A 572 91.03 1.87 -24.52
CA GLU A 572 91.88 0.86 -25.14
C GLU A 572 92.84 1.43 -26.19
N GLU A 573 92.41 2.45 -26.93
CA GLU A 573 93.27 3.16 -27.89
C GLU A 573 94.32 4.03 -27.18
N GLU A 574 93.95 4.75 -26.12
CA GLU A 574 94.90 5.52 -25.30
C GLU A 574 95.93 4.65 -24.56
N LYS A 575 95.61 3.38 -24.24
CA LYS A 575 96.56 2.41 -23.66
C LYS A 575 97.48 1.77 -24.71
N LYS A 576 97.17 1.91 -26.01
CA LYS A 576 97.95 1.35 -27.13
C LYS A 576 98.90 2.38 -27.78
N GLU A 577 98.66 3.68 -27.59
CA GLU A 577 99.64 4.77 -27.84
C GLU A 577 100.61 4.95 -26.67
#